data_AF-A0A933AXV5-F1
#
_entry.id   AF-A0A933AXV5-F1
#
_cell.length_a   1.000
_cell.length_b   1.000
_cell.length_c   1.000
_cell.angle_alpha   90.00
_cell.angle_beta   90.00
_cell.angle_gamma   90.00
#
_symmetry.space_group_name_H-M   'P 1'
#
loop_
_entity.id
_entity.type
_entity.pdbx_description
1 polymer ?
#
loop_
_entity_poly.entity_id
_entity_poly.type
_entity_poly.pdbx_seq_one_letter_code
_entity_poly.pdbx_strand_id
1 'polypeptide(L)' 'MKITYDPEVDALYIELRKAKPASSIDLEDGVTADLDRDGHVIGLEVLDASERLGADPLATLAIERLSIKESA' A
#
# COMPACT_ATOMS: atom_id res chain seq x y z
N MET A 1 -5.96 -7.72 -2.39
CA MET A 1 -5.52 -6.34 -2.14
C MET A 1 -6.56 -5.65 -1.28
N LYS A 2 -6.13 -4.87 -0.28
CA LYS A 2 -6.99 -4.03 0.56
C LYS A 2 -6.30 -2.68 0.74
N ILE A 3 -7.01 -1.59 0.53
CA ILE A 3 -6.53 -0.23 0.76
C ILE A 3 -7.24 0.30 2.02
N THR A 4 -6.50 0.91 2.94
CA THR A 4 -7.03 1.49 4.18
C THR A 4 -6.38 2.84 4.40
N TYR A 5 -7.19 3.85 4.64
CA TYR A 5 -6.73 5.18 5.02
C TYR A 5 -7.20 5.45 6.45
N ASP A 6 -6.28 5.86 7.31
CA ASP A 6 -6.54 6.30 8.68
C ASP A 6 -6.41 7.83 8.75
N PRO A 7 -7.54 8.57 8.83
CA PRO A 7 -7.51 10.02 8.89
C PRO A 7 -7.02 10.58 10.24
N GLU A 8 -6.97 9.77 11.31
CA GLU A 8 -6.49 10.25 12.61
C GLU A 8 -4.98 10.48 12.61
N VAL A 9 -4.25 9.71 11.79
CA VAL A 9 -2.78 9.77 11.67
C VAL A 9 -2.30 10.11 10.26
N ASP A 10 -3.22 10.46 9.34
CA ASP A 10 -2.96 10.75 7.92
C ASP A 10 -2.08 9.69 7.24
N ALA A 11 -2.47 8.41 7.38
CA ALA A 11 -1.71 7.28 6.85
C ALA A 11 -2.53 6.43 5.88
N LEU A 12 -1.95 6.13 4.72
CA LEU A 12 -2.47 5.17 3.75
C LEU A 12 -1.68 3.87 3.82
N TYR A 13 -2.38 2.76 3.99
CA TYR A 13 -1.82 1.42 3.87
C TYR A 13 -2.48 0.64 2.72
N ILE A 14 -1.64 0.07 1.85
CA ILE A 14 -2.04 -0.80 0.75
C ILE A 14 -1.53 -2.21 1.04
N GLU A 15 -2.41 -3.10 1.49
CA GLU A 15 -2.13 -4.53 1.57
C GLU A 15 -2.22 -5.13 0.15
N LEU A 16 -1.08 -5.52 -0.43
CA LEU A 16 -1.03 -6.15 -1.75
C LEU A 16 -1.45 -7.62 -1.67
N ARG A 17 -0.90 -8.34 -0.67
CA ARG A 17 -1.15 -9.77 -0.45
C ARG A 17 -1.33 -10.04 1.04
N LYS A 18 -2.34 -10.84 1.39
CA LYS A 18 -2.57 -11.28 2.77
C LYS A 18 -1.46 -12.22 3.22
N ALA A 19 -0.51 -11.69 3.96
CA ALA A 19 0.65 -12.41 4.49
C ALA A 19 1.12 -11.73 5.79
N LYS A 20 1.98 -12.42 6.56
CA LYS A 20 2.54 -11.86 7.78
C LYS A 20 3.81 -11.06 7.43
N PRO A 21 3.91 -9.77 7.82
CA PRO A 21 5.14 -9.01 7.66
C PRO A 21 6.25 -9.61 8.52
N ALA A 22 7.45 -9.67 7.95
CA ALA A 22 8.66 -10.16 8.58
C ALA A 22 9.72 -9.06 8.75
N SER A 23 9.75 -8.11 7.82
CA SER A 23 10.64 -6.95 7.82
C SER A 23 10.02 -5.82 7.00
N SER A 24 10.56 -4.62 7.14
CA SER A 24 10.20 -3.46 6.33
C SER A 24 11.44 -2.82 5.70
N ILE A 25 11.23 -2.08 4.61
CA ILE A 25 12.24 -1.22 4.00
C ILE A 25 11.67 0.18 3.82
N ASP A 26 12.42 1.19 4.24
CA ASP A 26 12.08 2.59 3.98
C ASP A 26 12.51 2.90 2.54
N LEU A 27 11.55 3.31 1.71
CA LEU A 27 11.80 3.70 0.32
C LEU A 27 12.22 5.16 0.24
N GLU A 28 11.59 5.98 1.07
CA GLU A 28 11.92 7.37 1.37
C GLU A 28 11.32 7.71 2.75
N ASP A 29 11.58 8.93 3.24
CA ASP A 29 10.98 9.39 4.49
C ASP A 29 9.44 9.32 4.40
N GLY A 30 8.79 8.63 5.34
CA GLY A 30 7.34 8.42 5.37
C GLY A 30 6.76 7.47 4.32
N VAL A 31 7.58 6.72 3.55
CA VAL A 31 7.10 5.63 2.69
C VAL A 31 7.85 4.34 2.99
N THR A 32 7.09 3.31 3.35
CA THR A 32 7.63 2.04 3.83
C THR A 32 7.02 0.88 3.04
N ALA A 33 7.84 -0.10 2.63
CA ALA A 33 7.34 -1.35 2.06
C ALA A 33 7.52 -2.50 3.05
N ASP A 34 6.43 -3.25 3.28
CA ASP A 34 6.44 -4.45 4.12
C ASP A 34 6.79 -5.68 3.29
N LEU A 35 7.69 -6.50 3.83
CA LEU A 35 8.20 -7.72 3.20
C LEU A 35 7.78 -8.96 4.01
N ASP A 36 7.50 -10.05 3.30
CA ASP A 36 7.40 -11.38 3.91
C ASP A 36 8.78 -11.98 4.23
N ARG A 37 8.80 -13.21 4.77
CA ARG A 37 10.04 -13.91 5.16
C ARG A 37 10.94 -14.26 3.99
N ASP A 38 10.40 -14.29 2.77
CA ASP A 38 11.13 -14.60 1.54
C ASP A 38 11.59 -13.31 0.83
N GLY A 39 11.32 -12.14 1.42
CA GLY A 39 11.69 -10.83 0.87
C GLY A 39 10.72 -10.31 -0.19
N HIS A 40 9.52 -10.87 -0.32
CA HIS A 40 8.50 -10.37 -1.25
C HIS A 40 7.70 -9.23 -0.61
N VAL A 41 7.43 -8.18 -1.39
CA VAL A 41 6.57 -7.07 -0.96
C VAL A 41 5.13 -7.56 -0.77
N ILE A 42 4.56 -7.24 0.39
CA ILE A 42 3.19 -7.60 0.77
C ILE A 42 2.34 -6.39 1.16
N GLY A 43 2.96 -5.26 1.48
CA GLY A 43 2.29 -4.04 1.89
C GLY A 43 3.09 -2.78 1.53
N LEU A 44 2.40 -1.65 1.46
CA LEU A 44 2.98 -0.32 1.30
C LEU A 44 2.29 0.64 2.28
N GLU A 45 3.07 1.38 3.06
CA GLU A 45 2.62 2.45 3.94
C GLU A 45 3.09 3.79 3.40
N VAL A 46 2.21 4.79 3.46
CA VAL A 46 2.48 6.19 3.12
C VAL A 46 1.92 7.08 4.22
N LEU A 47 2.81 7.79 4.92
CA LEU A 47 2.47 8.84 5.89
C LEU A 47 2.29 10.18 5.19
N ASP A 48 1.60 11.11 5.86
CA ASP A 48 1.21 12.42 5.31
C ASP A 48 0.51 12.24 3.95
N ALA A 49 -0.37 11.23 3.86
CA ALA A 49 -0.93 10.77 2.61
C ALA A 49 -1.75 11.87 1.93
N SER A 50 -2.44 12.71 2.70
CA SER A 50 -3.18 13.87 2.20
C SER A 50 -2.28 14.92 1.53
N GLU A 51 -1.03 15.08 1.98
CA GLU A 51 -0.07 16.00 1.36
C GLU A 51 0.55 15.39 0.09
N ARG A 52 0.88 14.10 0.13
CA ARG A 52 1.58 13.42 -0.97
C ARG A 52 0.67 13.04 -2.13
N LEU A 53 -0.57 12.66 -1.85
CA LEU A 53 -1.53 12.16 -2.83
C LEU A 53 -2.65 13.16 -3.14
N GLY A 54 -2.74 14.23 -2.35
CA GLY A 54 -3.77 15.26 -2.45
C GLY A 54 -4.85 15.13 -1.37
N ALA A 55 -5.62 16.21 -1.17
CA ALA A 55 -6.52 16.39 -0.02
C ALA A 55 -7.61 15.32 0.15
N ASP A 56 -7.93 14.57 -0.91
CA ASP A 56 -8.72 13.34 -0.82
C ASP A 56 -8.00 12.23 -1.59
N PRO A 57 -7.12 11.46 -0.92
CA PRO A 57 -6.32 10.43 -1.58
C PRO A 57 -7.17 9.30 -2.19
N LEU A 58 -8.42 9.16 -1.76
CA LEU A 58 -9.33 8.12 -2.25
C LEU A 58 -10.24 8.62 -3.38
N ALA A 59 -10.44 9.94 -3.53
CA ALA A 59 -11.25 10.51 -4.61
C ALA A 59 -10.77 10.13 -6.01
N THR A 60 -9.48 9.82 -6.18
CA THR A 60 -8.84 9.55 -7.47
C THR A 60 -8.43 8.08 -7.66
N LEU A 61 -8.97 7.14 -6.88
CA LEU A 61 -8.61 5.73 -7.05
C LEU A 61 -9.17 5.17 -8.37
N ALA A 62 -8.29 4.96 -9.35
CA ALA A 62 -8.61 4.32 -10.62
C ALA A 62 -8.03 2.91 -10.66
N ILE A 63 -8.84 1.93 -11.08
CA ILE A 63 -8.37 0.56 -11.34
C ILE A 63 -8.63 0.22 -12.79
N GLU A 64 -7.56 0.02 -13.55
CA GLU A 64 -7.61 -0.28 -14.97
C GLU A 64 -7.10 -1.69 -15.25
N ARG A 65 -7.69 -2.37 -16.25
CA ARG A 65 -7.23 -3.69 -16.75
C ARG A 65 -7.10 -4.78 -15.66
N LEU A 66 -8.12 -4.93 -14.83
CA LEU A 66 -8.23 -5.95 -13.76
C LEU A 66 -8.24 -7.43 -14.22
N SER A 67 -8.04 -7.72 -15.49
CA SER A 67 -8.02 -9.09 -16.01
C SER A 67 -6.68 -9.77 -15.73
N ILE A 68 -6.64 -10.56 -14.67
CA ILE A 68 -5.59 -11.56 -14.45
C ILE A 68 -6.01 -12.80 -15.23
N LYS A 69 -5.24 -13.20 -16.25
CA LYS A 69 -5.48 -14.52 -16.87
C LYS A 69 -5.27 -15.58 -15.79
N GLU A 70 -6.26 -16.44 -15.56
CA GLU A 70 -6.03 -17.64 -14.77
C GLU A 70 -4.90 -18.42 -15.43
N SER A 71 -3.84 -18.68 -14.66
CA SER A 71 -2.80 -19.62 -15.08
C SER A 71 -3.46 -21.00 -15.15
N ALA A 72 -3.56 -21.54 -16.36
CA ALA A 72 -4.00 -22.91 -16.61
C ALA A 72 -3.03 -23.94 -16.01
#